data_AF-A0A852CQ86-F1
#
_entry.id   AF-A0A852CQ86-F1
#
_cell.length_a   1.000
_cell.length_b   1.000
_cell.length_c   1.000
_cell.angle_alpha   90.00
_cell.angle_beta   90.00
_cell.angle_gamma   90.00
#
_symmetry.space_group_name_H-M   'P 1'
#
loop_
_entity.id
_entity.type
_entity.pdbx_description
1 polymer ?
#
loop_
_entity_poly.entity_id
_entity_poly.type
_entity_poly.pdbx_seq_one_letter_code
_entity_poly.pdbx_strand_id
1 'polypeptide(L)'
;FISEPIFVDAHVIPDGTDPNDAKIYFFFKERLTDNSGSTKQIHSMIARICPNDTGGQRSLVNKWTTFLKARLVCSVMDEDGTETYFDEL
;
A
#
# COMPACT_ATOMS: atom_id res chain seq x y z
N PHE A 1 -5.92 -0.57 -9.03
CA PHE A 1 -5.37 0.21 -7.89
C PHE A 1 -4.19 -0.50 -7.25
N ILE A 2 -4.26 -1.81 -7.04
CA ILE A 2 -3.15 -2.68 -6.62
C ILE A 2 -2.93 -3.77 -7.68
N SER A 3 -1.70 -4.26 -7.84
CA SER A 3 -1.32 -5.23 -8.88
C SER A 3 -0.84 -6.54 -8.24
N GLU A 4 -1.59 -7.63 -8.44
CA GLU A 4 -1.30 -8.96 -7.87
C GLU A 4 -0.82 -8.89 -6.40
N PRO A 5 -1.60 -8.29 -5.48
CA PRO A 5 -1.16 -8.05 -4.12
C PRO A 5 -1.04 -9.37 -3.33
N ILE A 6 -0.01 -9.45 -2.49
CA ILE A 6 0.09 -10.43 -1.42
C ILE A 6 0.03 -9.67 -0.10
N PHE A 7 -1.09 -9.80 0.61
CA PHE A 7 -1.31 -9.14 1.90
C PHE A 7 -0.53 -9.84 3.01
N VAL A 8 0.05 -9.04 3.90
CA VAL A 8 0.83 -9.49 5.04
C VAL A 8 0.05 -9.26 6.33
N ASP A 9 -0.39 -8.02 6.59
CA ASP A 9 -1.14 -7.69 7.81
C ASP A 9 -2.01 -6.42 7.63
N ALA A 10 -2.89 -6.17 8.59
CA ALA A 10 -3.67 -4.95 8.71
C ALA A 10 -3.84 -4.49 10.16
N HIS A 11 -3.69 -3.17 10.39
CA HIS A 11 -3.85 -2.57 11.71
C HIS A 11 -4.74 -1.34 11.69
N VAL A 12 -5.57 -1.20 12.72
CA VAL A 12 -6.29 0.05 13.00
C VAL A 12 -5.39 0.93 13.86
N ILE A 13 -5.07 2.12 13.37
CA ILE A 13 -4.22 3.10 14.07
C ILE A 13 -5.06 4.36 14.31
N PRO A 14 -5.27 4.79 15.57
CA PRO A 14 -5.90 6.07 15.87
C PRO A 14 -5.10 7.25 15.30
N ASP A 15 -5.77 8.27 14.78
CA ASP A 15 -5.16 9.50 14.27
C ASP A 15 -5.74 10.70 15.02
N GLY A 16 -5.12 11.08 16.15
CA GLY A 16 -5.67 12.13 17.02
C GLY A 16 -6.62 11.59 18.10
N THR A 17 -7.61 12.41 18.48
CA THR A 17 -8.46 12.15 19.66
C THR A 17 -9.88 11.69 19.32
N ASP A 18 -10.35 11.94 18.09
CA ASP A 18 -11.65 11.46 17.63
C ASP A 18 -11.48 10.02 17.09
N PRO A 19 -12.24 9.03 17.61
CA PRO A 19 -12.23 7.67 17.06
C PRO A 19 -12.55 7.60 15.55
N ASN A 20 -13.29 8.58 15.01
CA ASN A 20 -13.61 8.67 13.58
C ASN A 20 -12.40 9.01 12.71
N ASP A 21 -11.34 9.54 13.31
CA ASP A 21 -10.11 9.86 12.61
C ASP A 21 -9.19 8.64 12.49
N ALA A 22 -9.51 7.50 13.10
CA ALA A 22 -8.72 6.28 12.93
C ALA A 22 -8.53 5.92 11.44
N LYS A 23 -7.44 5.21 11.14
CA LYS A 23 -7.11 4.70 9.81
C LYS A 23 -6.79 3.22 9.89
N ILE A 24 -7.20 2.47 8.87
CA ILE A 24 -6.79 1.07 8.70
C ILE A 24 -5.60 1.08 7.75
N TYR A 25 -4.46 0.59 8.22
CA TYR A 25 -3.25 0.42 7.42
C TYR A 25 -3.11 -1.04 7.00
N PHE A 26 -2.95 -1.28 5.70
CA PHE A 26 -2.67 -2.58 5.11
C PHE A 26 -1.22 -2.64 4.68
N PHE A 27 -0.54 -3.72 5.04
CA PHE A 27 0.81 -4.05 4.61
C PHE A 27 0.72 -5.18 3.59
N PHE A 28 1.32 -4.97 2.43
CA PHE A 28 1.29 -5.94 1.33
C PHE A 28 2.46 -5.72 0.39
N LYS A 29 2.78 -6.72 -0.42
CA LYS A 29 3.66 -6.55 -1.59
C LYS A 29 2.86 -6.62 -2.88
N GLU A 30 3.25 -5.85 -3.87
CA GLU A 30 2.64 -5.87 -5.20
C GLU A 30 3.64 -6.22 -6.28
N ARG A 31 3.20 -7.02 -7.26
CA ARG A 31 4.01 -7.41 -8.40
C ARG A 31 3.73 -6.46 -9.57
N LEU A 32 4.75 -5.74 -9.98
CA LEU A 32 4.74 -4.96 -11.22
C LEU A 32 5.13 -5.90 -12.36
N THR A 33 4.17 -6.18 -13.23
CA THR A 33 4.38 -6.97 -14.44
C THR A 33 4.65 -6.06 -15.64
N ASP A 34 5.41 -6.55 -16.59
CA ASP A 34 5.55 -5.89 -17.90
C ASP A 34 4.39 -6.26 -18.84
N ASN A 35 4.38 -5.67 -20.05
CA ASN A 35 3.36 -5.95 -21.06
C ASN A 35 3.37 -7.41 -21.55
N SER A 36 4.41 -8.20 -21.24
CA SER A 36 4.51 -9.62 -21.57
C SER A 36 4.02 -10.54 -20.44
N GLY A 37 3.61 -9.97 -19.31
CA GLY A 37 3.18 -10.71 -18.11
C GLY A 37 4.33 -11.21 -17.25
N SER A 38 5.57 -10.83 -17.55
CA SER A 38 6.74 -11.21 -16.75
C SER A 38 6.89 -10.30 -15.53
N THR A 39 7.42 -10.84 -14.42
CA THR A 39 7.66 -10.02 -13.22
C THR A 39 8.81 -9.06 -13.48
N LYS A 40 8.49 -7.76 -13.51
CA LYS A 40 9.51 -6.71 -13.66
C LYS A 40 10.10 -6.33 -12.31
N GLN A 41 9.24 -6.13 -11.31
CA GLN A 41 9.66 -5.67 -9.98
C GLN A 41 8.61 -6.04 -8.93
N ILE A 42 9.05 -6.24 -7.69
CA ILE A 42 8.18 -6.36 -6.53
C ILE A 42 8.37 -5.09 -5.70
N HIS A 43 7.28 -4.57 -5.15
CA HIS A 43 7.35 -3.48 -4.18
C HIS A 43 6.65 -3.85 -2.89
N SER A 44 7.31 -3.57 -1.77
CA SER A 44 6.68 -3.49 -0.47
C SER A 44 5.83 -2.22 -0.39
N MET A 45 4.58 -2.35 0.01
CA MET A 45 3.60 -1.28 0.02
C MET A 45 2.89 -1.18 1.36
N ILE A 46 2.51 0.04 1.69
CA ILE A 46 1.53 0.34 2.72
C ILE A 46 0.35 1.04 2.06
N ALA A 47 -0.88 0.68 2.44
CA ALA A 47 -2.08 1.42 2.07
C ALA A 47 -2.87 1.84 3.30
N ARG A 48 -3.62 2.93 3.19
CA ARG A 48 -4.57 3.36 4.22
C ARG A 48 -5.99 3.49 3.67
N ILE A 49 -6.98 3.26 4.52
CA ILE A 49 -8.38 3.66 4.33
C ILE A 49 -8.93 4.25 5.63
N CYS A 50 -9.97 5.08 5.55
CA CYS A 50 -10.76 5.46 6.72
C CYS A 50 -11.79 4.35 7.03
N PRO A 51 -11.93 3.89 8.30
CA PRO A 51 -12.89 2.85 8.67
C PRO A 51 -14.35 3.20 8.34
N ASN A 52 -14.68 4.49 8.34
CA ASN A 52 -16.01 5.04 8.06
C ASN A 52 -16.24 5.41 6.59
N ASP A 53 -15.36 4.98 5.67
CA ASP A 53 -15.51 5.22 4.25
C ASP A 53 -16.66 4.39 3.67
N THR A 54 -17.75 5.05 3.31
CA THR A 54 -18.96 4.42 2.73
C THR A 54 -18.97 4.43 1.20
N GLY A 55 -17.90 4.90 0.56
CA GLY A 55 -17.85 5.12 -0.88
C GLY A 55 -18.54 6.42 -1.34
N GLY A 56 -18.49 6.67 -2.64
CA GLY A 56 -18.96 7.92 -3.22
C GLY A 56 -20.46 7.93 -3.57
N GLN A 57 -21.07 9.12 -3.58
CA GLN A 57 -22.51 9.29 -3.79
C GLN A 57 -22.98 9.03 -5.24
N ARG A 58 -22.15 9.36 -6.24
CA ARG A 58 -22.48 9.21 -7.67
C ARG A 58 -21.50 8.30 -8.40
N SER A 59 -20.21 8.50 -8.15
CA SER A 59 -19.12 7.67 -8.64
C SER A 59 -18.51 6.91 -7.47
N LEU A 60 -17.85 5.77 -7.74
CA LEU A 60 -17.22 4.96 -6.69
C LEU A 60 -18.22 4.47 -5.61
N VAL A 61 -19.47 4.22 -6.00
CA VAL A 61 -20.48 3.59 -5.12
C VAL A 61 -19.96 2.21 -4.68
N ASN A 62 -20.00 1.93 -3.37
CA ASN A 62 -19.45 0.71 -2.76
C ASN A 62 -17.95 0.47 -3.06
N LYS A 63 -17.19 1.54 -3.31
CA LYS A 63 -15.73 1.48 -3.49
C LYS A 63 -15.07 2.47 -2.56
N TRP A 64 -13.95 2.08 -1.96
CA TRP A 64 -13.15 2.97 -1.11
C TRP A 64 -12.79 4.27 -1.83
N THR A 65 -13.10 5.40 -1.20
CA THR A 65 -12.79 6.76 -1.67
C THR A 65 -11.57 7.36 -0.96
N THR A 66 -11.19 6.79 0.18
CA THR A 66 -10.07 7.22 1.04
C THR A 66 -8.81 6.37 0.86
N PHE A 67 -8.85 5.41 -0.07
CA PHE A 67 -7.72 4.55 -0.37
C PHE A 67 -6.54 5.35 -0.93
N LEU A 68 -5.41 5.28 -0.22
CA LEU A 68 -4.11 5.77 -0.66
C LEU A 68 -3.05 4.71 -0.39
N LYS A 69 -2.02 4.62 -1.22
CA LYS A 69 -0.88 3.72 -1.01
C LYS A 69 0.45 4.40 -1.25
N ALA A 70 1.49 3.90 -0.60
CA ALA A 70 2.88 4.34 -0.74
C ALA A 70 3.83 3.14 -0.71
N ARG A 71 5.00 3.28 -1.33
CA ARG A 71 6.08 2.27 -1.25
C ARG A 71 6.78 2.37 0.10
N LEU A 72 7.05 1.21 0.71
CA LEU A 72 7.98 1.08 1.81
C LEU A 72 9.36 0.78 1.21
N VAL A 73 10.33 1.66 1.42
CA VAL A 73 11.70 1.47 0.96
C VAL A 73 12.53 0.94 2.11
N CYS A 74 13.00 -0.30 1.97
CA CYS A 74 14.03 -0.89 2.80
C CYS A 74 15.24 -1.12 1.89
N SER A 75 16.31 -0.34 2.05
CA SER A 75 17.51 -0.46 1.23
C SER A 75 18.78 -0.17 2.02
N VAL A 76 19.90 -0.67 1.50
CA VAL A 76 21.26 -0.38 1.96
C VAL A 76 22.02 0.22 0.79
N MET A 77 22.75 1.31 1.04
CA MET A 77 23.63 1.94 0.07
C MET A 77 25.05 1.43 0.27
N ASP A 78 25.66 0.92 -0.79
CA ASP A 78 27.04 0.43 -0.81
C ASP A 78 28.04 1.57 -1.01
N GLU A 79 29.33 1.30 -0.79
CA GLU A 79 30.40 2.33 -0.86
C GLU A 79 30.54 2.96 -2.25
N ASP A 80 30.16 2.23 -3.31
CA ASP A 80 30.17 2.70 -4.70
C ASP A 80 28.91 3.49 -5.09
N GLY A 81 27.96 3.66 -4.16
CA GLY A 81 26.69 4.36 -4.38
C GLY A 81 25.57 3.47 -4.96
N THR A 82 25.79 2.17 -5.11
CA THR A 82 24.73 1.22 -5.48
C THR A 82 23.74 1.06 -4.32
N GLU A 83 22.43 1.04 -4.62
CA GLU A 83 21.40 0.74 -3.62
C GLU A 83 20.87 -0.69 -3.80
N THR A 84 20.98 -1.49 -2.74
CA THR A 84 20.38 -2.82 -2.66
C THR A 84 19.04 -2.73 -1.94
N TYR A 85 17.95 -3.10 -2.62
CA TYR A 85 16.58 -3.04 -2.10
C TYR A 85 16.09 -4.39 -1.58
N PHE A 86 15.34 -4.36 -0.47
CA PHE A 86 14.68 -5.51 0.17
C PHE A 86 13.16 -5.33 0.09
N ASP A 87 12.60 -5.58 -1.11
CA ASP A 87 11.18 -5.30 -1.43
C ASP A 87 10.21 -6.46 -1.11
N GLU A 88 10.69 -7.58 -0.60
CA GLU A 88 9.87 -8.72 -0.20
C GLU A 88 9.44 -8.65 1.26
N LEU A 89 8.36 -7.89 1.50
CA LEU A 89 7.62 -7.90 2.76
C LEU A 89 7.05 -9.30 3.08
#